data_AF-A0A929FLV3-F1
#
_entry.id   AF-A0A929FLV3-F1
#
_cell.length_a   1.000
_cell.length_b   1.000
_cell.length_c   1.000
_cell.angle_alpha   90.00
_cell.angle_beta   90.00
_cell.angle_gamma   90.00
#
_symmetry.space_group_name_H-M   'P 1'
#
loop_
_entity.id
_entity.type
_entity.pdbx_description
1 polymer ?
#
loop_
_entity_poly.entity_id
_entity_poly.type
_entity_poly.pdbx_seq_one_letter_code
_entity_poly.pdbx_strand_id
1 'polypeptide(L)'
;MQALIDKETHKAHAIATSAANKPVLQMGSVGTSVVELQKLLTHRGTYTGPIGGFFDMSVRDAVIDFQHSVFLREDGIVGSLTWTALFSGAPVNMPVLRLGSKDTTVITLQLVLRLTGDYQAPVDGDFGDRTELAVRSFQKRQGLLVDGIVDEQTWYALSQVHHRLHGEEALTPAHF
;
A
#
# COMPACT_ATOMS: atom_id res chain seq x y z
N MET A 1 27.69 7.74 -2.20
CA MET A 1 26.39 7.52 -1.55
C MET A 1 25.48 8.74 -1.59
N GLN A 2 25.98 9.99 -1.48
CA GLN A 2 25.15 11.22 -1.50
C GLN A 2 24.34 11.41 -2.80
N ALA A 3 24.90 11.14 -3.98
CA ALA A 3 24.24 11.37 -5.27
C ALA A 3 23.03 10.45 -5.59
N LEU A 4 22.84 9.36 -4.83
CA LEU A 4 21.66 8.50 -4.94
C LEU A 4 20.51 8.99 -4.05
N ILE A 5 20.83 9.58 -2.89
CA ILE A 5 19.87 10.15 -1.94
C ILE A 5 19.24 11.43 -2.52
N ASP A 6 20.02 12.25 -3.23
CA ASP A 6 19.52 13.48 -3.84
C ASP A 6 18.55 13.21 -5.02
N LYS A 7 18.71 12.09 -5.74
CA LYS A 7 17.80 11.70 -6.84
C LYS A 7 16.46 11.15 -6.33
N GLU A 8 16.49 10.35 -5.27
CA GLU A 8 15.30 9.80 -4.62
C GLU A 8 14.45 10.92 -3.99
N THR A 9 15.09 11.89 -3.32
CA THR A 9 14.40 13.03 -2.69
C THR A 9 13.75 13.99 -3.70
N HIS A 10 14.40 14.26 -4.84
CA HIS A 10 13.77 15.05 -5.91
C HIS A 10 12.58 14.35 -6.56
N LYS A 11 12.63 13.02 -6.70
CA LYS A 11 11.53 12.23 -7.28
C LYS A 11 10.33 12.17 -6.34
N ALA A 12 10.56 11.93 -5.05
CA ALA A 12 9.50 11.95 -4.03
C ALA A 12 8.82 13.32 -3.91
N HIS A 13 9.58 14.42 -3.97
CA HIS A 13 9.03 15.77 -3.92
C HIS A 13 8.21 16.14 -5.17
N ALA A 14 8.66 15.72 -6.35
CA ALA A 14 7.90 15.89 -7.59
C ALA A 14 6.59 15.07 -7.57
N ILE A 15 6.63 13.84 -7.05
CA ILE A 15 5.44 12.99 -6.89
C ILE A 15 4.42 13.65 -5.93
N ALA A 16 4.86 14.10 -4.76
CA ALA A 16 4.00 14.78 -3.80
C ALA A 16 3.38 16.07 -4.37
N THR A 17 4.15 16.85 -5.13
CA THR A 17 3.66 18.07 -5.79
C THR A 17 2.67 17.75 -6.92
N SER A 18 2.91 16.68 -7.68
CA SER A 18 1.99 16.24 -8.75
C SER A 18 0.67 15.69 -8.22
N ALA A 19 0.69 15.02 -7.07
CA ALA A 19 -0.50 14.50 -6.40
C ALA A 19 -1.32 15.59 -5.69
N ALA A 20 -0.66 16.59 -5.11
CA ALA A 20 -1.31 17.70 -4.40
C ALA A 20 -2.24 18.53 -5.29
N ASN A 21 -1.98 18.59 -6.60
CA ASN A 21 -2.79 19.34 -7.56
C ASN A 21 -3.87 18.50 -8.28
N LYS A 22 -4.04 17.23 -7.91
CA LYS A 22 -5.06 16.38 -8.54
C LYS A 22 -6.44 16.59 -7.90
N PRO A 23 -7.53 16.49 -8.69
CA PRO A 23 -8.87 16.55 -8.15
C PRO A 23 -9.16 15.33 -7.28
N VAL A 24 -10.08 15.49 -6.32
CA VAL A 24 -10.69 14.35 -5.64
C VAL A 24 -11.60 13.64 -6.64
N LEU A 25 -11.38 12.35 -6.86
CA LEU A 25 -12.22 11.52 -7.71
C LEU A 25 -13.02 10.52 -6.87
N GLN A 26 -14.25 10.27 -7.29
CA GLN A 26 -15.15 9.30 -6.68
C GLN A 26 -16.15 8.80 -7.73
N MET A 27 -16.97 7.81 -7.38
CA MET A 27 -18.03 7.28 -8.25
C MET A 27 -18.84 8.41 -8.91
N GLY A 28 -19.02 8.31 -10.24
CA GLY A 28 -19.68 9.31 -11.08
C GLY A 28 -18.78 10.45 -11.58
N SER A 29 -17.53 10.53 -11.10
CA SER A 29 -16.52 11.44 -11.67
C SER A 29 -16.23 11.08 -13.13
N VAL A 30 -15.94 12.08 -13.95
CA VAL A 30 -15.66 11.92 -15.38
C VAL A 30 -14.47 12.76 -15.84
N GLY A 31 -13.89 12.40 -16.98
CA GLY A 31 -12.91 13.21 -17.69
C GLY A 31 -11.49 12.66 -17.65
N THR A 32 -10.53 13.52 -18.01
CA THR A 32 -9.13 13.14 -18.24
C THR A 32 -8.42 12.66 -16.98
N SER A 33 -8.76 13.19 -15.81
CA SER A 33 -8.22 12.71 -14.53
C SER A 33 -8.69 11.29 -14.22
N VAL A 34 -9.91 10.91 -14.62
CA VAL A 34 -10.39 9.53 -14.47
C VAL A 34 -9.68 8.59 -15.44
N VAL A 35 -9.40 9.04 -16.67
CA VAL A 35 -8.57 8.28 -17.63
C VAL A 35 -7.17 8.02 -17.04
N GLU A 36 -6.57 9.03 -16.42
CA GLU A 36 -5.27 8.90 -15.76
C GLU A 36 -5.31 7.94 -14.57
N LEU A 37 -6.34 8.04 -13.72
CA LEU A 37 -6.59 7.09 -12.64
C LEU A 37 -6.68 5.65 -13.17
N GLN A 38 -7.53 5.40 -14.17
CA GLN A 38 -7.71 4.07 -14.76
C GLN A 38 -6.40 3.51 -15.31
N LYS A 39 -5.59 4.32 -15.99
CA LYS A 39 -4.26 3.93 -16.47
C LYS A 39 -3.32 3.55 -15.32
N LEU A 40 -3.32 4.32 -14.24
CA LEU A 40 -2.50 4.02 -13.06
C LEU A 40 -2.96 2.72 -12.42
N LEU A 41 -4.26 2.54 -12.19
CA LEU A 41 -4.81 1.30 -11.62
C LEU A 41 -4.50 0.08 -12.50
N THR A 42 -4.57 0.20 -13.82
CA THR A 42 -4.13 -0.86 -14.73
C THR A 42 -2.64 -1.15 -14.60
N HIS A 43 -1.81 -0.12 -14.51
CA HIS A 43 -0.38 -0.29 -14.28
C HIS A 43 -0.06 -0.90 -12.91
N ARG A 44 -0.91 -0.69 -11.90
CA ARG A 44 -0.85 -1.32 -10.58
C ARG A 44 -1.48 -2.73 -10.55
N GLY A 45 -2.07 -3.18 -11.65
CA GLY A 45 -2.68 -4.51 -11.76
C GLY A 45 -4.03 -4.65 -11.05
N THR A 46 -4.63 -3.58 -10.53
CA THR A 46 -5.92 -3.63 -9.84
C THR A 46 -7.11 -3.33 -10.76
N TYR A 47 -6.86 -2.89 -12.01
CA TYR A 47 -7.92 -2.59 -12.98
C TYR A 47 -7.64 -3.15 -14.36
N THR A 48 -8.55 -4.00 -14.85
CA THR A 48 -8.49 -4.61 -16.20
C THR A 48 -9.60 -4.12 -17.13
N GLY A 49 -10.42 -3.16 -16.67
CA GLY A 49 -11.57 -2.62 -17.39
C GLY A 49 -11.22 -1.54 -18.44
N PRO A 50 -12.25 -0.97 -19.08
CA PRO A 50 -12.09 0.01 -20.14
C PRO A 50 -11.60 1.37 -19.63
N ILE A 51 -10.62 1.94 -20.31
CA ILE A 51 -10.13 3.30 -20.05
C ILE A 51 -11.00 4.30 -20.80
N GLY A 52 -12.13 4.66 -20.21
CA GLY A 52 -13.16 5.53 -20.80
C GLY A 52 -13.32 6.89 -20.13
N GLY A 53 -12.63 7.14 -19.01
CA GLY A 53 -12.79 8.39 -18.26
C GLY A 53 -14.12 8.51 -17.53
N PHE A 54 -14.76 7.39 -17.20
CA PHE A 54 -15.95 7.31 -16.37
C PHE A 54 -15.64 6.48 -15.12
N PHE A 55 -15.85 7.05 -13.94
CA PHE A 55 -15.59 6.40 -12.66
C PHE A 55 -16.84 5.63 -12.24
N ASP A 56 -16.93 4.37 -12.69
CA ASP A 56 -17.99 3.43 -12.35
C ASP A 56 -17.68 2.58 -11.09
N MET A 57 -18.53 1.59 -10.82
CA MET A 57 -18.33 0.62 -9.74
C MET A 57 -17.03 -0.18 -9.91
N SER A 58 -16.70 -0.61 -11.13
CA SER A 58 -15.47 -1.38 -11.40
C SER A 58 -14.22 -0.56 -11.09
N VAL A 59 -14.23 0.74 -11.41
CA VAL A 59 -13.14 1.66 -11.03
C VAL A 59 -13.10 1.85 -9.51
N ARG A 60 -14.26 1.97 -8.84
CA ARG A 60 -14.32 2.09 -7.38
C ARG A 60 -13.71 0.89 -6.68
N ASP A 61 -14.07 -0.31 -7.12
CA ASP A 61 -13.59 -1.55 -6.52
C ASP A 61 -12.07 -1.66 -6.73
N ALA A 62 -11.57 -1.34 -7.93
CA ALA A 62 -10.13 -1.29 -8.20
C ALA A 62 -9.37 -0.24 -7.36
N VAL A 63 -10.01 0.88 -7.02
CA VAL A 63 -9.44 1.88 -6.08
C VAL A 63 -9.38 1.31 -4.67
N ILE A 64 -10.43 0.62 -4.21
CA ILE A 64 -10.46 -0.01 -2.89
C ILE A 64 -9.37 -1.08 -2.79
N ASP A 65 -9.26 -1.95 -3.79
CA ASP A 65 -8.22 -2.98 -3.84
C ASP A 65 -6.83 -2.36 -3.78
N PHE A 66 -6.63 -1.27 -4.52
CA PHE A 66 -5.38 -0.51 -4.45
C PHE A 66 -5.16 0.09 -3.06
N GLN A 67 -6.13 0.79 -2.49
CA GLN A 67 -6.06 1.40 -1.16
C GLN A 67 -5.72 0.36 -0.08
N HIS A 68 -6.37 -0.80 -0.11
CA HIS A 68 -6.09 -1.94 0.76
C HIS A 68 -4.64 -2.42 0.59
N SER A 69 -4.16 -2.54 -0.65
CA SER A 69 -2.79 -3.00 -0.93
C SER A 69 -1.70 -2.12 -0.32
N VAL A 70 -1.97 -0.82 -0.19
CA VAL A 70 -1.04 0.18 0.34
C VAL A 70 -1.42 0.69 1.74
N PHE A 71 -2.28 -0.04 2.47
CA PHE A 71 -2.70 0.25 3.84
C PHE A 71 -3.39 1.62 4.03
N LEU A 72 -4.02 2.13 2.97
CA LEU A 72 -4.85 3.33 3.04
C LEU A 72 -6.28 2.98 3.44
N ARG A 73 -7.04 4.01 3.81
CA ARG A 73 -8.48 3.88 4.03
C ARG A 73 -9.18 3.42 2.75
N GLU A 74 -9.97 2.35 2.86
CA GLU A 74 -10.71 1.70 1.78
C GLU A 74 -12.09 2.34 1.53
N ASP A 75 -12.12 3.64 1.24
CA ASP A 75 -13.37 4.36 0.96
C ASP A 75 -13.75 4.40 -0.53
N GLY A 76 -12.80 4.06 -1.42
CA GLY A 76 -12.97 4.17 -2.87
C GLY A 76 -12.88 5.61 -3.38
N ILE A 77 -12.39 6.55 -2.55
CA ILE A 77 -12.21 7.97 -2.92
C ILE A 77 -10.73 8.21 -3.22
N VAL A 78 -10.45 8.80 -4.38
CA VAL A 78 -9.09 9.13 -4.79
C VAL A 78 -8.76 10.56 -4.36
N GLY A 79 -8.31 10.69 -3.11
CA GLY A 79 -7.76 11.93 -2.55
C GLY A 79 -6.25 12.06 -2.76
N SER A 80 -5.64 13.08 -2.14
CA SER A 80 -4.20 13.37 -2.29
C SER A 80 -3.29 12.21 -1.87
N LEU A 81 -3.63 11.50 -0.79
CA LEU A 81 -2.86 10.32 -0.34
C LEU A 81 -2.96 9.18 -1.34
N THR A 82 -4.17 8.89 -1.83
CA THR A 82 -4.39 7.85 -2.85
C THR A 82 -3.67 8.19 -4.15
N TRP A 83 -3.70 9.46 -4.59
CA TRP A 83 -2.91 9.91 -5.74
C TRP A 83 -1.41 9.72 -5.53
N THR A 84 -0.89 10.10 -4.36
CA THR A 84 0.53 9.96 -4.04
C THR A 84 0.95 8.49 -4.08
N ALA A 85 0.16 7.61 -3.45
CA ALA A 85 0.39 6.17 -3.47
C ALA A 85 0.26 5.58 -4.88
N LEU A 86 -0.71 6.02 -5.70
CA LEU A 86 -0.85 5.57 -7.08
C LEU A 86 0.38 5.93 -7.92
N PHE A 87 0.98 7.10 -7.71
CA PHE A 87 2.19 7.52 -8.41
C PHE A 87 3.45 6.78 -7.92
N SER A 88 3.63 6.64 -6.61
CA SER A 88 4.79 5.95 -6.04
C SER A 88 4.70 4.43 -6.21
N GLY A 89 3.48 3.87 -6.21
CA GLY A 89 3.24 2.44 -6.09
C GLY A 89 3.61 1.89 -4.72
N ALA A 90 3.55 2.72 -3.67
CA ALA A 90 3.98 2.37 -2.32
C ALA A 90 3.03 2.95 -1.26
N PRO A 91 2.97 2.35 -0.04
CA PRO A 91 2.35 2.97 1.12
C PRO A 91 2.89 4.37 1.39
N VAL A 92 2.04 5.27 1.86
CA VAL A 92 2.40 6.66 2.18
C VAL A 92 1.96 6.99 3.59
N ASN A 93 2.72 7.85 4.27
CA ASN A 93 2.47 8.25 5.66
C ASN A 93 2.43 7.09 6.67
N MET A 94 3.16 6.02 6.41
CA MET A 94 3.26 4.91 7.36
C MET A 94 4.19 5.27 8.53
N PRO A 95 3.79 5.00 9.78
CA PRO A 95 4.62 5.29 10.95
C PRO A 95 5.80 4.31 11.05
N VAL A 96 6.86 4.75 11.72
CA VAL A 96 7.92 3.83 12.15
C VAL A 96 7.42 3.01 13.34
N LEU A 97 7.34 1.69 13.19
CA LEU A 97 6.97 0.78 14.27
C LEU A 97 8.18 0.03 14.82
N ARG A 98 8.21 -0.16 16.13
CA ARG A 98 9.27 -0.87 16.84
C ARG A 98 8.74 -1.41 18.16
N LEU A 99 9.57 -2.14 18.89
CA LEU A 99 9.24 -2.63 20.23
C LEU A 99 8.64 -1.52 21.10
N GLY A 100 7.45 -1.78 21.66
CA GLY A 100 6.68 -0.83 22.47
C GLY A 100 5.68 0.05 21.69
N SER A 101 5.71 0.05 20.35
CA SER A 101 4.63 0.67 19.55
C SER A 101 3.29 -0.02 19.84
N LYS A 102 2.21 0.77 19.89
CA LYS A 102 0.84 0.28 20.13
C LYS A 102 -0.18 1.15 19.42
N ASP A 103 -0.85 0.61 18.42
CA ASP A 103 -1.97 1.22 17.71
C ASP A 103 -2.60 0.23 16.71
N THR A 104 -3.56 0.72 15.92
CA THR A 104 -4.17 -0.06 14.83
C THR A 104 -3.20 -0.38 13.70
N THR A 105 -2.11 0.37 13.53
CA THR A 105 -1.09 0.09 12.52
C THR A 105 -0.28 -1.16 12.88
N VAL A 106 -0.05 -1.39 14.18
CA VAL A 106 0.55 -2.65 14.67
C VAL A 106 -0.38 -3.83 14.37
N ILE A 107 -1.71 -3.66 14.50
CA ILE A 107 -2.68 -4.69 14.09
C ILE A 107 -2.51 -5.00 12.60
N THR A 108 -2.46 -3.98 11.74
CA THR A 108 -2.23 -4.15 10.30
C THR A 108 -0.93 -4.90 10.02
N LEU A 109 0.17 -4.51 10.68
CA LEU A 109 1.46 -5.21 10.57
C LEU A 109 1.34 -6.69 10.95
N GLN A 110 0.75 -6.99 12.10
CA GLN A 110 0.60 -8.37 12.60
C GLN A 110 -0.27 -9.23 11.67
N LEU A 111 -1.32 -8.66 11.08
CA LEU A 111 -2.16 -9.33 10.09
C LEU A 111 -1.35 -9.67 8.83
N VAL A 112 -0.61 -8.70 8.27
CA VAL A 112 0.22 -8.94 7.08
C VAL A 112 1.30 -9.97 7.38
N LEU A 113 2.02 -9.86 8.49
CA LEU A 113 3.05 -10.83 8.88
C LEU A 113 2.48 -12.23 9.13
N ARG A 114 1.21 -12.34 9.53
CA ARG A 114 0.52 -13.62 9.64
C ARG A 114 0.22 -14.20 8.25
N LEU A 115 -0.25 -13.39 7.31
CA LEU A 115 -0.47 -13.79 5.92
C LEU A 115 0.83 -14.27 5.26
N THR A 116 1.97 -13.66 5.59
CA THR A 116 3.28 -14.07 5.08
C THR A 116 3.89 -15.27 5.81
N GLY A 117 3.22 -15.78 6.86
CA GLY A 117 3.65 -16.91 7.68
C GLY A 117 4.72 -16.59 8.74
N ASP A 118 5.11 -15.32 8.89
CA ASP A 118 6.12 -14.91 9.88
C ASP A 118 5.54 -14.74 11.30
N TYR A 119 4.22 -14.56 11.44
CA TYR A 119 3.58 -14.26 12.72
C TYR A 119 2.46 -15.25 13.09
N GLN A 120 2.65 -15.97 14.20
CA GLN A 120 1.74 -17.03 14.68
C GLN A 120 1.12 -16.72 16.06
N ALA A 121 1.34 -15.51 16.59
CA ALA A 121 0.81 -15.07 17.88
C ALA A 121 -0.48 -14.25 17.69
N PRO A 122 -1.29 -14.01 18.74
CA PRO A 122 -2.52 -13.20 18.64
C PRO A 122 -2.27 -11.82 18.04
N VAL A 123 -3.23 -11.33 17.24
CA VAL A 123 -3.21 -9.95 16.76
C VAL A 123 -3.84 -9.09 17.84
N ASP A 124 -3.02 -8.29 18.53
CA ASP A 124 -3.40 -7.52 19.71
C ASP A 124 -3.08 -6.02 19.57
N GLY A 125 -2.40 -5.62 18.50
CA GLY A 125 -1.97 -4.24 18.29
C GLY A 125 -0.80 -3.84 19.18
N ASP A 126 -0.14 -4.78 19.85
CA ASP A 126 1.04 -4.57 20.68
C ASP A 126 2.30 -5.06 19.98
N PHE A 127 3.24 -4.14 19.75
CA PHE A 127 4.53 -4.49 19.17
C PHE A 127 5.45 -4.99 20.30
N GLY A 128 5.22 -6.24 20.73
CA GLY A 128 6.08 -6.96 21.67
C GLY A 128 7.11 -7.86 21.00
N ASP A 129 7.84 -8.65 21.80
CA ASP A 129 8.93 -9.52 21.34
C ASP A 129 8.54 -10.45 20.18
N ARG A 130 7.32 -11.00 20.21
CA ARG A 130 6.82 -11.87 19.13
C ARG A 130 6.65 -11.13 17.82
N THR A 131 6.20 -9.88 17.87
CA THR A 131 6.04 -9.02 16.68
C THR A 131 7.42 -8.64 16.15
N GLU A 132 8.36 -8.28 17.03
CA GLU A 132 9.74 -7.96 16.64
C GLU A 132 10.43 -9.15 15.95
N LEU A 133 10.32 -10.35 16.52
CA LEU A 133 10.89 -11.56 15.92
C LEU A 133 10.31 -11.85 14.54
N ALA A 134 9.00 -11.66 14.36
CA ALA A 134 8.35 -11.82 13.06
C ALA A 134 8.82 -10.77 12.04
N VAL A 135 8.98 -9.50 12.46
CA VAL A 135 9.55 -8.45 11.60
C VAL A 135 10.97 -8.80 11.18
N ARG A 136 11.83 -9.25 12.10
CA ARG A 136 13.20 -9.67 11.78
C ARG A 136 13.22 -10.86 10.82
N SER A 137 12.32 -11.84 11.01
CA SER A 137 12.16 -12.95 10.07
C SER A 137 11.78 -12.45 8.68
N PHE A 138 10.76 -11.60 8.59
CA PHE A 138 10.29 -11.01 7.35
C PHE A 138 11.41 -10.22 6.65
N GLN A 139 12.07 -9.29 7.35
CA GLN A 139 13.19 -8.50 6.84
C GLN A 139 14.30 -9.40 6.28
N LYS A 140 14.67 -10.45 7.01
CA LYS A 140 15.67 -11.42 6.56
C LYS A 140 15.25 -12.12 5.27
N ARG A 141 13.99 -12.53 5.15
CA ARG A 141 13.46 -13.18 3.93
C ARG A 141 13.40 -12.21 2.74
N GLN A 142 13.12 -10.93 2.99
CA GLN A 142 13.07 -9.89 1.97
C GLN A 142 14.45 -9.30 1.63
N GLY A 143 15.53 -9.71 2.32
CA GLY A 143 16.88 -9.18 2.10
C GLY A 143 17.06 -7.73 2.59
N LEU A 144 16.24 -7.29 3.55
CA LEU A 144 16.31 -5.96 4.16
C LEU A 144 17.31 -5.94 5.33
N LEU A 145 17.60 -4.74 5.84
CA LEU A 145 18.27 -4.58 7.13
C LEU A 145 17.44 -5.27 8.22
N VAL A 146 18.05 -6.18 8.98
CA VAL A 146 17.37 -6.98 10.01
C VAL A 146 17.51 -6.30 11.37
N ASP A 147 16.82 -5.18 11.55
CA ASP A 147 16.87 -4.37 12.77
C ASP A 147 15.61 -4.52 13.65
N GLY A 148 14.57 -5.19 13.15
CA GLY A 148 13.28 -5.36 13.86
C GLY A 148 12.42 -4.10 13.86
N ILE A 149 12.79 -3.07 13.07
CA ILE A 149 12.07 -1.81 12.96
C ILE A 149 11.31 -1.80 11.62
N VAL A 150 10.03 -1.45 11.66
CA VAL A 150 9.22 -1.31 10.44
C VAL A 150 9.26 0.14 10.00
N ASP A 151 10.13 0.42 9.04
CA ASP A 151 10.30 1.71 8.38
C ASP A 151 9.70 1.72 6.97
N GLU A 152 9.94 2.79 6.19
CA GLU A 152 9.42 2.93 4.82
C GLU A 152 9.78 1.75 3.91
N GLN A 153 11.01 1.23 4.01
CA GLN A 153 11.47 0.11 3.19
C GLN A 153 10.75 -1.19 3.58
N THR A 154 10.55 -1.40 4.88
CA THR A 154 9.83 -2.56 5.39
C THR A 154 8.34 -2.49 5.02
N TRP A 155 7.71 -1.32 5.13
CA TRP A 155 6.33 -1.10 4.70
C TRP A 155 6.14 -1.33 3.21
N TYR A 156 7.07 -0.84 2.40
CA TYR A 156 7.06 -1.10 0.97
C TYR A 156 7.12 -2.60 0.69
N ALA A 157 8.07 -3.33 1.29
CA ALA A 157 8.17 -4.78 1.10
C ALA A 157 6.90 -5.53 1.55
N LEU A 158 6.29 -5.13 2.67
CA LEU A 158 5.02 -5.70 3.14
C LEU A 158 3.89 -5.51 2.11
N SER A 159 3.77 -4.31 1.54
CA SER A 159 2.75 -4.02 0.51
C SER A 159 2.93 -4.88 -0.76
N GLN A 160 4.18 -5.14 -1.18
CA GLN A 160 4.46 -5.97 -2.35
C GLN A 160 4.07 -7.44 -2.14
N VAL A 161 4.23 -7.97 -0.92
CA VAL A 161 3.81 -9.34 -0.62
C VAL A 161 2.29 -9.41 -0.51
N HIS A 162 1.68 -8.44 0.14
CA HIS A 162 0.22 -8.34 0.26
C HIS A 162 -0.47 -8.31 -1.11
N HIS A 163 0.03 -7.48 -2.04
CA HIS A 163 -0.46 -7.43 -3.42
C HIS A 163 -0.35 -8.78 -4.14
N ARG A 164 0.75 -9.51 -3.97
CA ARG A 164 0.95 -10.82 -4.62
C ARG A 164 -0.06 -11.87 -4.15
N LEU A 165 -0.34 -11.90 -2.84
CA LEU A 165 -1.27 -12.88 -2.27
C LEU A 165 -2.72 -12.62 -2.74
N HIS A 166 -3.13 -11.35 -2.82
CA HIS A 166 -4.46 -11.00 -3.33
C HIS A 166 -4.60 -11.21 -4.86
N GLY A 167 -3.51 -11.03 -5.63
CA GLY A 167 -3.51 -11.34 -7.05
C GLY A 167 -3.71 -12.83 -7.39
N GLU A 168 -3.35 -13.74 -6.47
CA GLU A 168 -3.60 -15.18 -6.64
C GLU A 168 -5.01 -15.60 -6.21
N GLU A 169 -5.62 -14.93 -5.22
CA GLU A 169 -7.04 -15.15 -4.85
C GLU A 169 -8.04 -14.59 -5.87
N ALA A 170 -7.69 -13.52 -6.61
CA ALA A 170 -8.56 -12.87 -7.58
C ALA A 170 -8.94 -13.72 -8.82
N LEU A 171 -8.36 -14.92 -8.97
CA LEU A 171 -8.76 -15.91 -9.99
C LEU A 171 -9.78 -16.95 -9.48
N THR A 172 -10.30 -16.80 -8.26
CA THR A 172 -11.44 -17.60 -7.78
C THR A 172 -12.53 -16.71 -7.19
N PRO A 173 -13.74 -16.65 -7.76
CA PRO A 173 -14.85 -15.97 -7.11
C PRO A 173 -15.42 -16.88 -6.01
N ALA A 174 -14.89 -16.78 -4.79
CA ALA A 174 -15.54 -17.24 -3.56
C ALA A 174 -14.74 -16.84 -2.31
N HIS A 175 -15.50 -16.54 -1.24
CA HIS A 175 -15.11 -16.26 0.16
C HIS A 175 -14.88 -14.77 0.46
N PHE A 176 -15.71 -14.05 1.23
CA PHE A 176 -16.82 -14.40 2.14
C PHE A 176 -18.02 -13.45 1.94
#